data_AF-A0A7S2V1K2-F1
#
_entry.id   AF-A0A7S2V1K2-F1
#
_cell.length_a   1.000
_cell.length_b   1.000
_cell.length_c   1.000
_cell.angle_alpha   90.00
_cell.angle_beta   90.00
_cell.angle_gamma   90.00
#
_symmetry.space_group_name_H-M   'P 1'
#
loop_
_entity.id
_entity.type
_entity.pdbx_description
1 polymer ?
#
loop_
_entity_poly.entity_id
_entity_poly.type
_entity_poly.pdbx_seq_one_letter_code
_entity_poly.pdbx_strand_id
1 'polypeptide(L)'
;MKGSLEAVLGRCKYSGNSMLDEETRGELHEIEAAMGRQGLRVVAMAYGKKEKDLTFAGLAGIMDPLRPGVKEAVANFQDSGARVIMITGDAKETSVAIAEDMGMRPVGDLPRVVSCAGREIDGMSRAELQEKIKSVGVFYR
;
A
#
# COMPACT_ATOMS: atom_id res chain seq x y z
N MET A 1 -13.30 14.98 -4.19
CA MET A 1 -12.99 13.54 -4.35
C MET A 1 -11.84 13.17 -3.42
N LYS A 2 -11.86 11.98 -2.83
CA LYS A 2 -10.73 11.43 -2.08
C LYS A 2 -10.56 9.94 -2.42
N GLY A 3 -9.35 9.42 -2.37
CA GLY A 3 -9.07 8.01 -2.67
C GLY A 3 -7.57 7.70 -2.76
N SER A 4 -7.22 6.57 -3.39
CA SER A 4 -5.84 6.28 -3.79
C SER A 4 -5.35 7.32 -4.80
N LEU A 5 -4.03 7.55 -4.86
CA LEU A 5 -3.47 8.51 -5.79
C LEU A 5 -3.85 8.19 -7.24
N GLU A 6 -3.69 6.94 -7.66
CA GLU A 6 -4.03 6.48 -9.01
C GLU A 6 -5.49 6.79 -9.38
N ALA A 7 -6.44 6.46 -8.49
CA ALA A 7 -7.87 6.69 -8.75
C ALA A 7 -8.23 8.17 -8.81
N VAL A 8 -7.54 9.02 -8.04
CA VAL A 8 -7.74 10.47 -8.04
C VAL A 8 -7.10 11.10 -9.27
N LEU A 9 -5.84 10.79 -9.58
CA LEU A 9 -5.13 11.33 -10.76
C LEU A 9 -5.80 10.92 -12.07
N GLY A 10 -6.39 9.73 -12.15
CA GLY A 10 -7.19 9.28 -13.30
C GLY A 10 -8.41 10.15 -13.60
N ARG A 11 -8.80 11.04 -12.67
CA ARG A 11 -9.92 11.99 -12.82
C ARG A 11 -9.48 13.46 -12.80
N CYS A 12 -8.19 13.72 -12.61
CA CYS A 12 -7.62 15.06 -12.56
C CYS A 12 -7.09 15.48 -13.92
N LYS A 13 -7.41 16.73 -14.30
CA LYS A 13 -6.85 17.41 -15.47
C LYS A 13 -5.83 18.48 -15.06
N TYR A 14 -5.92 18.96 -13.82
CA TYR A 14 -5.11 20.07 -13.33
C TYR A 14 -4.42 19.71 -12.01
N SER A 15 -3.28 20.34 -11.76
CA SER A 15 -2.61 20.41 -10.45
C SER A 15 -2.42 21.89 -10.12
N GLY A 16 -3.13 22.39 -9.10
CA GLY A 16 -3.26 23.83 -8.88
C GLY A 16 -3.84 24.56 -10.10
N ASN A 17 -3.08 25.50 -10.67
CA ASN A 17 -3.49 26.30 -11.83
C ASN A 17 -2.95 25.78 -13.17
N SER A 18 -2.16 24.70 -13.15
CA SER A 18 -1.50 24.13 -14.34
C SER A 18 -2.16 22.83 -14.76
N MET A 19 -2.01 22.47 -16.05
CA MET A 19 -2.37 21.12 -16.52
C MET A 19 -1.53 20.07 -15.79
N LEU A 20 -2.15 18.95 -15.41
CA LEU A 20 -1.46 17.82 -14.82
C LEU A 20 -0.77 17.02 -15.94
N ASP A 21 0.54 17.17 -16.05
CA ASP A 21 1.39 16.42 -16.98
C ASP A 21 1.98 15.15 -16.35
N GLU A 22 2.65 14.34 -17.16
CA GLU A 22 3.24 13.07 -16.72
C GLU A 22 4.45 13.25 -15.80
N GLU A 23 5.17 14.38 -15.90
CA GLU A 23 6.27 14.71 -14.98
C GLU A 23 5.72 14.95 -13.58
N THR A 24 4.72 15.82 -13.44
CA THR A 24 4.04 16.09 -12.16
C THR A 24 3.41 14.82 -11.59
N ARG A 25 2.83 13.95 -12.45
CA ARG A 25 2.29 12.65 -12.01
C ARG A 25 3.36 11.76 -11.40
N GLY A 26 4.54 11.68 -12.04
CA GLY A 26 5.68 10.94 -11.52
C GLY A 26 6.12 11.45 -10.15
N GLU A 27 6.25 12.78 -9.99
CA GLU A 27 6.62 13.40 -8.71
C GLU A 27 5.62 13.07 -7.59
N LEU A 28 4.32 13.13 -7.88
CA LEU A 28 3.27 12.82 -6.91
C LEU A 28 3.32 11.36 -6.44
N HIS A 29 3.61 10.42 -7.36
CA HIS A 29 3.80 9.02 -7.01
C HIS A 29 5.04 8.80 -6.14
N GLU A 30 6.14 9.52 -6.39
CA GLU A 30 7.31 9.45 -5.52
C GLU A 30 7.05 10.02 -4.12
N ILE A 31 6.25 11.09 -4.01
CA ILE A 31 5.83 11.63 -2.72
C ILE A 31 4.92 10.63 -1.97
N GLU A 32 3.93 10.03 -2.66
CA GLU A 32 3.09 8.98 -2.07
C GLU A 32 3.94 7.81 -1.57
N ALA A 33 4.88 7.33 -2.39
CA ALA A 33 5.77 6.24 -2.02
C ALA A 33 6.67 6.61 -0.84
N ALA A 34 7.19 7.83 -0.78
CA ALA A 34 8.00 8.31 0.34
C ALA A 34 7.20 8.38 1.64
N MET A 35 5.95 8.84 1.60
CA MET A 35 5.05 8.84 2.75
C MET A 35 4.69 7.40 3.17
N GLY A 36 4.41 6.54 2.20
CA GLY A 36 4.11 5.13 2.44
C GLY A 36 5.28 4.37 3.08
N ARG A 37 6.52 4.65 2.66
CA ARG A 37 7.74 4.08 3.29
C ARG A 37 7.91 4.46 4.76
N GLN A 38 7.25 5.53 5.22
CA GLN A 38 7.20 5.91 6.64
C GLN A 38 6.04 5.23 7.39
N GLY A 39 5.32 4.30 6.75
CA GLY A 39 4.15 3.63 7.32
C GLY A 39 2.90 4.50 7.37
N LEU A 40 2.85 5.61 6.63
CA LEU A 40 1.67 6.49 6.58
C LEU A 40 0.65 5.96 5.58
N ARG A 41 -0.61 5.89 5.98
CA ARG A 41 -1.73 5.71 5.06
C ARG A 41 -1.93 6.99 4.26
N VAL A 42 -1.63 6.93 2.96
CA VAL A 42 -1.72 8.09 2.07
C VAL A 42 -3.12 8.16 1.44
N VAL A 43 -3.71 9.35 1.46
CA VAL A 43 -4.99 9.65 0.79
C VAL A 43 -4.80 10.85 -0.11
N ALA A 44 -5.10 10.67 -1.40
CA ALA A 44 -5.12 11.74 -2.38
C ALA A 44 -6.46 12.47 -2.35
N MET A 45 -6.43 13.77 -2.60
CA MET A 45 -7.60 14.64 -2.63
C MET A 45 -7.61 15.48 -3.91
N ALA A 46 -8.81 15.69 -4.44
CA ALA A 46 -9.05 16.57 -5.58
C ALA A 46 -10.39 17.27 -5.45
N TYR A 47 -10.55 18.43 -6.07
CA TYR A 47 -11.77 19.23 -6.06
C TYR A 47 -12.14 19.67 -7.47
N GLY A 48 -13.42 20.01 -7.67
CA GLY A 48 -13.95 20.38 -8.98
C GLY A 48 -15.42 20.03 -9.11
N LYS A 49 -16.10 20.64 -10.09
CA LYS A 49 -17.55 20.42 -10.32
C LYS A 49 -17.84 19.27 -11.29
N LYS A 50 -16.92 18.97 -12.21
CA LYS A 50 -17.05 17.91 -13.20
C LYS A 50 -16.17 16.73 -12.81
N GLU A 51 -16.73 15.53 -12.74
CA GLU A 51 -16.02 14.33 -12.25
C GLU A 51 -14.77 13.94 -13.03
N LYS A 52 -14.56 14.44 -14.26
CA LYS A 52 -13.38 14.13 -15.11
C LYS A 52 -12.49 15.33 -15.43
N ASP A 53 -12.77 16.50 -14.85
CA ASP A 53 -11.94 17.71 -14.96
C ASP A 53 -11.59 18.23 -13.56
N LEU A 54 -11.17 17.32 -12.67
CA LEU A 54 -10.83 17.70 -11.30
C LEU A 54 -9.44 18.37 -11.25
N THR A 55 -9.24 19.18 -10.23
CA THR A 55 -7.95 19.76 -9.84
C THR A 55 -7.42 18.99 -8.63
N PHE A 56 -6.21 18.44 -8.75
CA PHE A 56 -5.52 17.82 -7.64
C PHE A 56 -5.26 18.85 -6.53
N ALA A 57 -5.63 18.51 -5.30
CA ALA A 57 -5.46 19.37 -4.13
C ALA A 57 -4.22 19.02 -3.32
N GLY A 58 -3.86 17.74 -3.23
CA GLY A 58 -2.74 17.29 -2.41
C GLY A 58 -2.91 15.88 -1.85
N LEU A 59 -1.91 15.49 -1.07
CA LEU A 59 -1.85 14.24 -0.32
C LEU A 59 -2.00 14.52 1.18
N ALA A 60 -2.67 13.62 1.89
CA ALA A 60 -2.64 13.55 3.35
C ALA A 60 -2.06 12.21 3.78
N GLY A 61 -1.08 12.24 4.69
CA GLY A 61 -0.50 11.06 5.32
C GLY A 61 -1.09 10.89 6.71
N ILE A 62 -1.70 9.74 6.96
CA ILE A 62 -2.35 9.43 8.22
C ILE A 62 -1.55 8.31 8.88
N MET A 63 -1.01 8.58 10.05
CA MET A 63 -0.35 7.56 10.86
C MET A 63 -1.42 6.71 11.56
N ASP A 64 -1.41 5.40 11.29
CA ASP A 64 -2.21 4.41 12.01
C ASP A 64 -1.24 3.52 12.82
N PRO A 65 -0.97 3.86 14.09
CA PRO A 65 0.03 3.16 14.87
C PRO A 65 -0.42 1.73 15.18
N LEU A 66 0.54 0.81 15.24
CA LEU A 66 0.27 -0.55 15.71
C LEU A 66 -0.34 -0.53 17.11
N ARG A 67 -1.33 -1.40 17.32
CA ARG A 67 -1.92 -1.57 18.65
C ARG A 67 -0.85 -2.07 19.63
N PRO A 68 -0.89 -1.63 20.89
CA PRO A 68 -0.01 -2.18 21.93
C PRO A 68 -0.08 -3.72 21.95
N GLY A 69 1.08 -4.37 22.06
CA GLY A 69 1.20 -5.83 22.10
C GLY A 69 1.21 -6.54 20.74
N VAL A 70 0.94 -5.85 19.61
CA VAL A 70 0.94 -6.51 18.29
C VAL A 70 2.30 -7.10 17.92
N LYS A 71 3.40 -6.36 18.15
CA LYS A 71 4.75 -6.85 17.85
C LYS A 71 5.09 -8.11 18.64
N GLU A 72 4.72 -8.15 19.92
CA GLU A 72 4.91 -9.30 20.79
C GLU A 72 4.06 -10.49 20.34
N ALA A 73 2.79 -10.26 19.99
CA ALA A 73 1.93 -11.32 19.47
C ALA A 73 2.48 -11.92 18.17
N VAL A 74 2.93 -11.08 17.23
CA VAL A 74 3.56 -11.53 15.98
C VAL A 74 4.80 -12.36 16.27
N ALA A 75 5.67 -11.92 17.18
CA ALA A 75 6.84 -12.68 17.59
C ALA A 75 6.47 -14.05 18.18
N ASN A 76 5.53 -14.09 19.14
CA ASN A 76 5.07 -15.32 19.79
C ASN A 76 4.49 -16.33 18.79
N PHE A 77 3.69 -15.88 17.82
CA PHE A 77 3.17 -16.75 16.77
C PHE A 77 4.30 -17.30 15.89
N GLN A 78 5.22 -16.45 15.44
CA GLN A 78 6.34 -16.88 14.60
C GLN A 78 7.27 -17.84 15.34
N ASP A 79 7.53 -17.63 16.62
CA ASP A 79 8.40 -18.49 17.45
C ASP A 79 7.73 -19.83 17.77
N SER A 80 6.39 -19.91 17.75
CA SER A 80 5.65 -21.17 17.83
C SER A 80 5.65 -21.97 16.50
N GLY A 81 6.22 -21.42 15.43
CA GLY A 81 6.19 -21.99 14.09
C GLY A 81 4.92 -21.67 13.30
N ALA A 82 4.01 -20.84 13.84
CA ALA A 82 2.85 -20.36 13.11
C ALA A 82 3.25 -19.27 12.10
N ARG A 83 2.62 -19.29 10.93
CA ARG A 83 2.81 -18.24 9.92
C ARG A 83 1.86 -17.08 10.19
N VAL A 84 2.40 -15.87 10.20
CA VAL A 84 1.63 -14.63 10.21
C VAL A 84 1.56 -14.09 8.78
N ILE A 85 0.35 -13.77 8.33
CA ILE A 85 0.10 -13.15 7.02
C ILE A 85 -0.71 -11.89 7.25
N MET A 86 -0.25 -10.76 6.72
CA MET A 86 -0.99 -9.50 6.71
C MET A 86 -1.88 -9.42 5.46
N ILE A 87 -3.12 -8.95 5.65
CA ILE A 87 -4.01 -8.55 4.55
C ILE A 87 -4.44 -7.11 4.84
N THR A 88 -4.13 -6.18 3.94
CA THR A 88 -4.46 -4.77 4.10
C THR A 88 -5.01 -4.16 2.81
N GLY A 89 -5.72 -3.04 2.95
CA GLY A 89 -6.20 -2.21 1.83
C GLY A 89 -5.30 -1.00 1.55
N ASP A 90 -4.14 -0.91 2.22
CA ASP A 90 -3.16 0.15 1.99
C ASP A 90 -2.29 -0.14 0.77
N ALA A 91 -1.58 0.89 0.30
CA ALA A 91 -0.63 0.78 -0.80
C ALA A 91 0.57 -0.11 -0.42
N LYS A 92 1.30 -0.58 -1.43
CA LYS A 92 2.45 -1.49 -1.29
C LYS A 92 3.45 -1.00 -0.25
N GLU A 93 3.89 0.24 -0.36
CA GLU A 93 4.96 0.83 0.44
C GLU A 93 4.56 0.91 1.92
N THR A 94 3.31 1.30 2.19
CA THR A 94 2.73 1.32 3.54
C THR A 94 2.65 -0.07 4.13
N SER A 95 2.13 -1.02 3.34
CA SER A 95 1.94 -2.41 3.76
C SER A 95 3.26 -3.08 4.14
N VAL A 96 4.30 -2.87 3.32
CA VAL A 96 5.65 -3.39 3.60
C VAL A 96 6.25 -2.72 4.83
N ALA A 97 6.16 -1.40 4.95
CA ALA A 97 6.69 -0.67 6.12
C ALA A 97 6.02 -1.13 7.43
N ILE A 98 4.71 -1.32 7.44
CA ILE A 98 3.98 -1.81 8.63
C ILE A 98 4.35 -3.27 8.95
N ALA A 99 4.53 -4.12 7.92
CA ALA A 99 4.95 -5.51 8.12
C ALA A 99 6.36 -5.60 8.74
N GLU A 100 7.29 -4.76 8.26
CA GLU A 100 8.62 -4.62 8.83
C GLU A 100 8.56 -4.07 10.27
N ASP A 101 7.73 -3.05 10.54
CA ASP A 101 7.55 -2.48 11.89
C ASP A 101 6.94 -3.48 12.89
N MET A 102 6.04 -4.36 12.43
CA MET A 102 5.51 -5.47 13.23
C MET A 102 6.53 -6.58 13.51
N GLY A 103 7.66 -6.60 12.81
CA GLY A 103 8.66 -7.66 12.93
C GLY A 103 8.26 -8.96 12.19
N MET A 104 7.50 -8.85 11.10
CA MET A 104 7.17 -10.01 10.27
C MET A 104 8.44 -10.56 9.61
N ARG A 105 8.68 -11.86 9.79
CA ARG A 105 9.84 -12.55 9.21
C ARG A 105 9.54 -13.01 7.78
N PRO A 106 10.52 -12.99 6.88
CA PRO A 106 10.39 -13.64 5.58
C PRO A 106 10.14 -15.13 5.72
N VAL A 107 9.47 -15.73 4.74
CA VAL A 107 9.26 -17.18 4.70
C VAL A 107 10.48 -17.87 4.08
N GLY A 108 11.05 -18.86 4.76
CA GLY A 108 12.26 -19.56 4.31
C GLY A 108 13.49 -18.64 4.29
N ASP A 109 14.39 -18.87 3.34
CA ASP A 109 15.66 -18.13 3.20
C ASP A 109 15.52 -16.82 2.39
N LEU A 110 14.30 -16.29 2.26
CA LEU A 110 14.06 -15.07 1.51
C LEU A 110 14.64 -13.85 2.25
N PRO A 111 15.22 -12.87 1.53
CA PRO A 111 15.87 -11.73 2.15
C PRO A 111 14.87 -10.73 2.79
N ARG A 112 13.61 -10.75 2.35
CA ARG A 112 12.55 -9.82 2.77
C ARG A 112 11.17 -10.47 2.67
N VAL A 113 10.21 -9.91 3.41
CA VAL A 113 8.81 -10.30 3.33
C VAL A 113 8.28 -10.06 1.91
N VAL A 114 7.74 -11.10 1.28
CA VAL A 114 7.16 -11.00 -0.06
C VAL A 114 5.75 -10.43 0.05
N SER A 115 5.47 -9.42 -0.76
CA SER A 115 4.14 -8.83 -0.90
C SER A 115 3.50 -9.19 -2.25
N CYS A 116 2.17 -9.22 -2.29
CA CYS A 116 1.39 -9.52 -3.48
C CYS A 116 0.17 -8.58 -3.55
N ALA A 117 0.00 -7.88 -4.68
CA ALA A 117 -1.13 -7.02 -4.91
C ALA A 117 -2.40 -7.84 -5.19
N GLY A 118 -3.57 -7.33 -4.78
CA GLY A 118 -4.86 -7.97 -5.09
C GLY A 118 -5.08 -8.20 -6.59
N ARG A 119 -4.67 -7.24 -7.43
CA ARG A 119 -4.75 -7.38 -8.91
C ARG A 119 -3.91 -8.53 -9.48
N GLU A 120 -2.84 -8.93 -8.79
CA GLU A 120 -2.05 -10.09 -9.20
C GLU A 120 -2.83 -11.38 -8.91
N ILE A 121 -3.58 -11.42 -7.81
CA ILE A 121 -4.42 -12.56 -7.41
C ILE A 121 -5.57 -12.76 -8.41
N ASP A 122 -6.17 -11.67 -8.89
CA ASP A 122 -7.31 -11.72 -9.83
C ASP A 122 -6.95 -12.46 -11.14
N GLY A 123 -5.68 -12.50 -11.51
CA GLY A 123 -5.18 -13.23 -12.68
C GLY A 123 -4.70 -14.67 -12.40
N MET A 124 -4.67 -15.10 -11.13
CA MET A 124 -4.17 -16.42 -10.73
C MET A 124 -5.28 -17.47 -10.72
N SER A 125 -4.96 -18.66 -11.21
CA SER A 125 -5.74 -19.86 -10.91
C SER A 125 -5.65 -20.22 -9.42
N ARG A 126 -6.58 -21.04 -8.95
CA ARG A 126 -6.57 -21.55 -7.57
C ARG A 126 -5.30 -22.33 -7.23
N ALA A 127 -4.71 -23.04 -8.20
CA ALA A 127 -3.46 -23.77 -8.00
C ALA A 127 -2.27 -22.82 -7.86
N GLU A 128 -2.19 -21.78 -8.70
CA GLU A 128 -1.15 -20.75 -8.60
C GLU A 128 -1.24 -19.98 -7.29
N LEU A 129 -2.45 -19.63 -6.86
CA LEU A 129 -2.67 -18.97 -5.58
C LEU A 129 -2.25 -19.85 -4.39
N GLN A 130 -2.54 -21.15 -4.44
CA GLN A 130 -2.11 -22.10 -3.41
C GLN A 130 -0.58 -22.16 -3.27
N GLU A 131 0.14 -22.13 -4.39
CA GLU A 131 1.61 -22.07 -4.36
C GLU A 131 2.12 -20.70 -3.89
N LYS A 132 1.52 -19.61 -4.39
CA LYS A 132 1.93 -18.24 -4.06
C LYS A 132 1.79 -17.93 -2.56
N ILE A 133 0.70 -18.37 -1.92
CA ILE A 133 0.48 -18.17 -0.47
C ILE A 133 1.61 -18.78 0.38
N LYS A 134 2.34 -19.78 -0.14
CA LYS A 134 3.45 -20.41 0.60
C LYS A 134 4.62 -19.45 0.86
N SER A 135 4.80 -18.40 0.06
CA SER A 135 5.91 -17.44 0.20
C SER A 135 5.48 -16.03 0.56
N VAL A 136 4.20 -15.66 0.31
CA VAL A 136 3.71 -14.31 0.58
C VAL A 136 3.42 -14.09 2.06
N GLY A 137 3.94 -12.99 2.61
CA GLY A 137 3.64 -12.51 3.97
C GLY A 137 2.67 -11.33 3.99
N VAL A 138 2.51 -10.59 2.90
CA VAL A 138 1.64 -9.41 2.83
C VAL A 138 0.79 -9.42 1.56
N PHE A 139 -0.52 -9.33 1.71
CA PHE A 139 -1.45 -9.03 0.63
C PHE A 139 -1.95 -7.59 0.79
N TYR A 140 -1.88 -6.81 -0.29
CA TYR A 140 -2.23 -5.39 -0.31
C TYR A 140 -3.12 -5.03 -1.51
N ARG A 141 -3.73 -3.85 -1.52
CA ARG A 141 -4.63 -3.40 -2.58
C ARG A 141 -4.05 -2.28 -3.43
#